data_AF-A0A849HHQ3-F1
#
_entry.id   AF-A0A849HHQ3-F1
#
_cell.length_a   1.000
_cell.length_b   1.000
_cell.length_c   1.000
_cell.angle_alpha   90.00
_cell.angle_beta   90.00
_cell.angle_gamma   90.00
#
_symmetry.space_group_name_H-M   'P 1'
#
loop_
_entity.id
_entity.type
_entity.pdbx_description
1 polymer ?
#
loop_
_entity_poly.entity_id
_entity_poly.type
_entity_poly.pdbx_seq_one_letter_code
_entity_poly.pdbx_strand_id
1 'polypeptide(L)'
;MHISRFPTIVDDVTVRLIAAVVLVVGVVALVTQQWWLYAVLAVDFVLRTGWGPSASPVARFVGRFVRPRVGAAPRYTAGPPKRFAAAIGAVLTVAATVLWLAGATLPVVLIGVVMVVFPALEAVFGLCVGCQVFSLLMRLGVIPESVCVECADISRRAKARNEGIPA
;
A
#
# COMPACT_ATOMS: atom_id res chain seq x y z
N MET A 1 -18.80 -3.74 14.79
CA MET A 1 -18.00 -4.53 13.83
C MET A 1 -16.55 -4.07 13.92
N HIS A 2 -15.74 -4.69 14.79
CA HIS A 2 -14.32 -4.36 14.95
C HIS A 2 -13.54 -4.93 13.76
N ILE A 3 -13.57 -4.21 12.64
CA ILE A 3 -12.72 -4.48 11.48
C ILE A 3 -11.28 -4.31 11.95
N SER A 4 -10.59 -5.45 12.05
CA SER A 4 -9.15 -5.67 12.16
C SER A 4 -8.32 -4.38 12.26
N ARG A 5 -7.74 -4.16 13.43
CA ARG A 5 -6.95 -2.96 13.77
C ARG A 5 -5.73 -2.89 12.84
N PHE A 6 -5.86 -2.20 11.71
CA PHE A 6 -4.72 -1.88 10.84
C PHE A 6 -3.63 -1.23 11.70
N PRO A 7 -2.36 -1.63 11.57
CA PRO A 7 -1.30 -1.09 12.40
C PRO A 7 -1.23 0.43 12.23
N THR A 8 -1.32 1.16 13.34
CA THR A 8 -1.30 2.63 13.34
C THR A 8 0.03 3.19 12.84
N ILE A 9 1.10 2.39 12.91
CA ILE A 9 2.44 2.73 12.47
C ILE A 9 2.99 1.60 11.63
N VAL A 10 3.59 1.95 10.50
CA VAL A 10 4.23 1.00 9.59
C VAL A 10 5.66 1.45 9.29
N ASP A 11 6.52 0.49 8.97
CA ASP A 11 7.89 0.75 8.54
C ASP A 11 7.91 1.11 7.04
N ASP A 12 8.36 2.32 6.74
CA ASP A 12 8.47 2.90 5.40
C ASP A 12 9.36 2.06 4.49
N VAL A 13 10.46 1.51 4.99
CA VAL A 13 11.33 0.63 4.19
C VAL A 13 10.57 -0.62 3.75
N THR A 14 9.84 -1.27 4.66
CA THR A 14 8.97 -2.41 4.34
C THR A 14 7.91 -2.01 3.31
N VAL A 15 7.30 -0.83 3.46
CA VAL A 15 6.31 -0.31 2.50
C VAL A 15 6.92 -0.12 1.11
N ARG A 16 8.11 0.46 1.01
CA ARG A 16 8.84 0.65 -0.27
C ARG A 16 9.20 -0.67 -0.93
N LEU A 17 9.59 -1.68 -0.15
CA LEU A 17 9.85 -3.03 -0.66
C LEU A 17 8.58 -3.70 -1.17
N ILE A 18 7.45 -3.56 -0.47
CA ILE A 18 6.14 -4.03 -0.94
C ILE A 18 5.78 -3.31 -2.24
N ALA A 19 5.98 -1.99 -2.32
CA ALA A 19 5.72 -1.21 -3.53
C ALA A 19 6.60 -1.69 -4.71
N ALA A 20 7.85 -2.08 -4.46
CA ALA A 20 8.72 -2.66 -5.49
C ALA A 20 8.19 -4.01 -6.00
N VAL A 21 7.68 -4.87 -5.12
CA VAL A 21 7.05 -6.14 -5.54
C VAL A 21 5.78 -5.87 -6.37
N VAL A 22 4.92 -4.96 -5.91
CA VAL A 22 3.72 -4.56 -6.65
C VAL A 22 4.08 -3.96 -8.00
N LEU A 23 5.13 -3.14 -8.08
CA LEU A 23 5.64 -2.58 -9.32
C LEU A 23 6.05 -3.68 -10.30
N VAL A 24 6.84 -4.66 -9.86
CA VAL A 24 7.28 -5.78 -10.71
C VAL A 24 6.07 -6.54 -11.24
N VAL A 25 5.12 -6.90 -10.37
CA VAL A 25 3.90 -7.61 -10.79
C VAL A 25 3.06 -6.76 -11.74
N GLY A 26 2.94 -5.46 -11.50
CA GLY A 26 2.20 -4.52 -12.36
C GLY A 26 2.83 -4.35 -13.73
N VAL A 27 4.16 -4.25 -13.81
CA VAL A 27 4.91 -4.21 -15.09
C VAL A 27 4.72 -5.51 -15.85
N VAL A 28 4.85 -6.66 -15.19
CA VAL A 28 4.61 -7.96 -15.83
C VAL A 28 3.17 -8.03 -16.35
N ALA A 29 2.17 -7.68 -15.53
CA ALA A 29 0.76 -7.68 -15.93
C ALA A 29 0.50 -6.80 -17.16
N LEU A 30 1.11 -5.60 -17.20
CA LEU A 30 0.96 -4.66 -18.30
C LEU A 30 1.67 -5.14 -19.58
N VAL A 31 2.86 -5.73 -19.48
CA VAL A 31 3.62 -6.20 -20.65
C VAL A 31 3.02 -7.49 -21.21
N THR A 32 2.70 -8.46 -20.35
CA THR A 32 2.17 -9.77 -20.79
C THR A 32 0.66 -9.75 -21.04
N GLN A 33 -0.02 -8.65 -20.70
CA GLN A 33 -1.48 -8.47 -20.82
C GLN A 33 -2.27 -9.60 -20.13
N GLN A 34 -1.73 -10.13 -19.03
CA GLN A 34 -2.32 -11.26 -18.31
C GLN A 34 -3.25 -10.75 -17.21
N TRP A 35 -4.56 -10.89 -17.41
CA TRP A 35 -5.59 -10.37 -16.51
C TRP A 35 -5.53 -10.93 -15.10
N TRP A 36 -5.15 -12.20 -14.95
CA TRP A 36 -5.14 -12.88 -13.66
C TRP A 36 -4.14 -12.26 -12.68
N LEU A 37 -3.09 -11.59 -13.18
CA LEU A 37 -2.16 -10.84 -12.33
C LEU A 37 -2.83 -9.63 -11.67
N TYR A 38 -3.74 -8.94 -12.35
CA TYR A 38 -4.56 -7.89 -11.72
C TYR A 38 -5.50 -8.48 -10.67
N ALA A 39 -6.05 -9.67 -10.90
CA ALA A 39 -6.88 -10.36 -9.90
C ALA A 39 -6.07 -10.74 -8.66
N VAL A 40 -4.83 -11.23 -8.82
CA VAL A 40 -3.92 -11.52 -7.69
C VAL A 40 -3.59 -10.25 -6.91
N LEU A 41 -3.27 -9.16 -7.60
CA LEU A 41 -3.04 -7.85 -6.96
C LEU A 41 -4.29 -7.36 -6.23
N ALA A 42 -5.47 -7.53 -6.81
CA ALA A 42 -6.75 -7.17 -6.20
C ALA A 42 -6.96 -7.90 -4.89
N VAL A 43 -6.74 -9.22 -4.86
CA VAL A 43 -6.82 -10.01 -3.61
C VAL A 43 -5.85 -9.47 -2.57
N ASP A 44 -4.59 -9.22 -2.94
CA ASP A 44 -3.59 -8.71 -2.00
C ASP A 44 -3.96 -7.32 -1.44
N PHE A 45 -4.42 -6.40 -2.28
CA PHE A 45 -4.85 -5.07 -1.87
C PHE A 45 -6.12 -5.09 -1.01
N VAL A 46 -7.11 -5.94 -1.33
CA VAL A 46 -8.32 -6.13 -0.52
C VAL A 46 -7.96 -6.67 0.86
N LEU A 47 -7.09 -7.68 0.93
CA LEU A 47 -6.60 -8.22 2.20
C LEU A 47 -5.90 -7.15 3.03
N ARG A 48 -5.03 -6.35 2.39
CA ARG A 48 -4.31 -5.26 3.05
C ARG A 48 -5.23 -4.16 3.57
N THR A 49 -6.30 -3.87 2.84
CA THR A 49 -7.28 -2.84 3.19
C THR A 49 -8.21 -3.29 4.33
N GLY A 50 -8.65 -4.55 4.30
CA GLY A 50 -9.57 -5.12 5.28
C GLY A 50 -8.88 -5.55 6.58
N TRP A 51 -7.79 -6.31 6.46
CA TRP A 51 -7.12 -6.99 7.58
C TRP A 51 -5.70 -6.50 7.88
N GLY A 52 -5.18 -5.56 7.08
CA GLY A 52 -3.87 -4.97 7.28
C GLY A 52 -2.72 -5.74 6.63
N PRO A 53 -1.49 -5.25 6.78
CA PRO A 53 -0.30 -5.82 6.13
C PRO A 53 -0.01 -7.26 6.54
N SER A 54 -0.40 -7.67 7.75
CA SER A 54 -0.20 -9.04 8.24
C SER A 54 -1.01 -10.09 7.47
N ALA A 55 -2.13 -9.72 6.85
CA ALA A 55 -2.95 -10.63 6.05
C ALA A 55 -2.48 -10.75 4.60
N SER A 56 -1.83 -9.71 4.07
CA SER A 56 -1.32 -9.68 2.68
C SER A 56 -0.18 -10.70 2.50
N PRO A 57 -0.31 -11.65 1.55
CA PRO A 57 0.77 -12.58 1.23
C PRO A 57 2.07 -11.87 0.86
N VAL A 58 1.99 -10.77 0.11
CA VAL A 58 3.15 -9.99 -0.31
C VAL A 58 3.83 -9.35 0.90
N ALA A 59 3.06 -8.69 1.77
CA ALA A 59 3.61 -8.04 2.95
C ALA A 59 4.21 -9.05 3.95
N ARG A 60 3.63 -10.24 4.09
CA ARG A 60 4.23 -11.33 4.88
C ARG A 60 5.54 -11.81 4.27
N PHE A 61 5.59 -12.00 2.96
CA PHE A 61 6.79 -12.43 2.27
C PHE A 61 7.92 -11.39 2.42
N VAL A 62 7.61 -10.12 2.14
CA VAL A 62 8.56 -9.01 2.28
C VAL A 62 9.01 -8.89 3.73
N GLY A 63 8.11 -8.87 4.70
CA GLY A 63 8.44 -8.71 6.11
C GLY A 63 9.28 -9.86 6.67
N ARG A 64 9.02 -11.11 6.25
CA ARG A 64 9.72 -12.29 6.77
C ARG A 64 11.05 -12.57 6.07
N PHE A 65 11.13 -12.34 4.75
CA PHE A 65 12.29 -12.75 3.97
C PHE A 65 13.10 -11.57 3.45
N VAL A 66 12.47 -10.49 2.99
CA VAL A 66 13.20 -9.40 2.34
C VAL A 66 13.70 -8.39 3.38
N ARG A 67 12.83 -7.94 4.29
CA ARG A 67 13.14 -6.88 5.25
C ARG A 67 14.34 -7.19 6.16
N PRO A 68 14.51 -8.40 6.72
CA PRO A 68 15.66 -8.72 7.57
C PRO A 68 17.01 -8.67 6.82
N ARG A 69 16.99 -8.77 5.49
CA ARG A 69 18.19 -8.69 4.64
C ARG A 69 18.54 -7.26 4.25
N VAL A 70 17.66 -6.29 4.51
CA VAL A 70 17.86 -4.87 4.19
C VAL A 70 18.36 -4.15 5.43
N GLY A 71 19.65 -3.80 5.45
CA GLY A 71 20.31 -3.10 6.56
C GLY A 71 19.89 -1.64 6.80
N ALA A 72 18.83 -1.16 6.13
CA ALA A 72 18.30 0.17 6.35
C ALA A 72 17.56 0.25 7.70
N ALA A 73 17.88 1.25 8.51
CA ALA A 73 17.21 1.50 9.78
C ALA A 73 15.68 1.64 9.60
N PRO A 74 14.86 1.18 10.57
CA PRO A 74 13.43 1.35 10.49
C PRO A 74 13.05 2.83 10.45
N ARG A 75 12.24 3.22 9.47
CA ARG A 75 11.69 4.57 9.38
C ARG A 75 10.19 4.46 9.47
N TYR A 76 9.59 5.09 10.45
CA TYR A 76 8.18 4.89 10.74
C TYR A 76 7.30 5.95 10.10
N THR A 77 6.16 5.51 9.55
CA THR A 77 5.16 6.37 8.92
C THR A 77 3.75 5.97 9.37
N ALA A 78 2.78 6.86 9.17
CA ALA A 78 1.41 6.68 9.58
C ALA A 78 0.73 5.56 8.77
N GLY A 79 0.08 4.63 9.46
CA GLY A 79 -0.64 3.50 8.84
C GLY A 79 -1.94 3.89 8.12
N PRO A 80 -2.83 4.74 8.69
CA PRO A 80 -4.10 5.09 8.06
C PRO A 80 -4.02 5.61 6.61
N PRO A 81 -3.13 6.57 6.24
CA PRO A 81 -3.02 7.00 4.86
C PRO A 81 -2.49 5.90 3.92
N LYS A 82 -1.72 4.93 4.42
CA LYS A 82 -1.27 3.77 3.64
C LYS A 82 -2.38 2.76 3.42
N ARG A 83 -3.27 2.58 4.40
CA ARG A 83 -4.49 1.78 4.24
C ARG A 83 -5.40 2.37 3.16
N PHE A 84 -5.55 3.70 3.14
CA PHE A 84 -6.30 4.39 2.10
C PHE A 84 -5.68 4.19 0.71
N ALA A 85 -4.36 4.32 0.59
CA ALA A 85 -3.66 4.03 -0.66
C ALA A 85 -3.87 2.57 -1.13
N ALA A 86 -3.86 1.61 -0.20
CA ALA A 86 -4.16 0.21 -0.51
C ALA A 86 -5.62 0.02 -0.99
N ALA A 87 -6.58 0.77 -0.44
CA ALA A 87 -7.97 0.74 -0.89
C ALA A 87 -8.12 1.23 -2.33
N ILE A 88 -7.42 2.30 -2.70
CA ILE A 88 -7.38 2.78 -4.09
C ILE A 88 -6.80 1.69 -5.00
N GLY A 89 -5.69 1.06 -4.59
CA GLY A 89 -5.11 -0.07 -5.32
C GLY A 89 -6.10 -1.22 -5.53
N ALA A 90 -6.88 -1.56 -4.49
CA ALA A 90 -7.94 -2.58 -4.59
C ALA A 90 -9.00 -2.19 -5.62
N VAL A 91 -9.52 -0.97 -5.56
CA VAL A 91 -10.54 -0.49 -6.51
C VAL A 91 -10.01 -0.54 -7.94
N LEU A 92 -8.81 -0.03 -8.19
CA LEU A 92 -8.20 -0.02 -9.52
C LEU A 92 -7.98 -1.43 -10.08
N THR A 93 -7.42 -2.34 -9.28
CA THR A 93 -7.10 -3.70 -9.73
C THR A 93 -8.36 -4.57 -9.91
N VAL A 94 -9.38 -4.40 -9.08
CA VAL A 94 -10.71 -5.00 -9.29
C VAL A 94 -11.33 -4.46 -10.58
N ALA A 95 -11.32 -3.13 -10.78
CA ALA A 95 -11.85 -2.50 -11.98
C ALA A 95 -11.13 -3.00 -13.24
N ALA A 96 -9.80 -3.07 -13.23
CA ALA A 96 -9.01 -3.63 -14.33
C ALA A 96 -9.40 -5.08 -14.63
N THR A 97 -9.61 -5.90 -13.60
CA THR A 97 -10.02 -7.30 -13.77
C THR A 97 -11.41 -7.39 -14.43
N VAL A 98 -12.39 -6.62 -13.94
CA VAL A 98 -13.76 -6.61 -14.48
C VAL A 98 -13.79 -6.06 -15.90
N LEU A 99 -13.08 -4.95 -16.17
CA LEU A 99 -13.02 -4.32 -17.49
C LEU A 99 -12.34 -5.21 -18.52
N TRP A 100 -11.32 -5.98 -18.12
CA TRP A 100 -10.69 -6.96 -19.00
C TRP A 100 -11.68 -8.07 -19.39
N LEU A 101 -12.45 -8.59 -18.42
CA LEU A 101 -13.49 -9.60 -18.69
C LEU A 101 -14.63 -9.05 -19.56
N ALA A 102 -14.91 -7.74 -19.47
CA ALA A 102 -15.85 -7.06 -20.35
C ALA A 102 -15.28 -6.72 -21.75
N GLY A 103 -14.01 -7.04 -22.02
CA GLY A 103 -13.34 -6.76 -23.30
C GLY A 103 -12.89 -5.30 -23.49
N ALA A 104 -12.91 -4.46 -22.45
CA ALA A 104 -12.54 -3.05 -22.52
C ALA A 104 -11.02 -2.86 -22.36
N THR A 105 -10.26 -3.04 -23.44
CA THR A 105 -8.79 -3.04 -23.43
C THR A 105 -8.16 -1.70 -23.06
N LEU A 106 -8.65 -0.58 -23.62
CA LEU A 106 -8.09 0.75 -23.38
C LEU A 106 -8.15 1.16 -21.90
N PRO A 107 -9.30 1.06 -21.20
CA PRO A 107 -9.36 1.31 -19.75
C PRO A 107 -8.40 0.44 -18.92
N VAL A 108 -8.24 -0.84 -19.28
CA VAL A 108 -7.33 -1.75 -18.57
C VAL A 108 -5.88 -1.29 -18.70
N VAL A 109 -5.46 -0.88 -19.90
CA VAL A 109 -4.11 -0.35 -20.14
C VAL A 109 -3.89 0.93 -19.33
N LEU A 110 -4.86 1.85 -19.30
CA LEU A 110 -4.75 3.08 -18.50
C LEU A 110 -4.59 2.77 -17.01
N ILE A 111 -5.39 1.85 -16.46
CA ILE A 111 -5.25 1.41 -15.07
C ILE A 111 -3.89 0.76 -14.84
N GLY A 112 -3.44 -0.09 -15.76
CA GLY A 112 -2.14 -0.75 -15.69
C GLY A 112 -0.99 0.25 -15.64
N VAL A 113 -1.02 1.31 -16.45
CA VAL A 113 -0.03 2.40 -16.41
C VAL A 113 -0.03 3.08 -15.04
N VAL A 114 -1.21 3.43 -14.50
CA VAL A 114 -1.32 4.01 -13.14
C VAL A 114 -0.73 3.06 -12.09
N MET A 115 -0.98 1.76 -12.23
CA MET A 115 -0.46 0.73 -11.33
C MET A 115 1.03 0.44 -11.46
N VAL A 116 1.68 0.94 -12.51
CA VAL A 116 3.14 0.95 -12.63
C VAL A 116 3.70 2.26 -12.05
N VAL A 117 3.14 3.40 -12.41
CA VAL A 117 3.68 4.71 -12.04
C VAL A 117 3.62 4.94 -10.52
N PHE A 118 2.48 4.67 -9.88
CA PHE A 118 2.34 4.97 -8.44
C PHE A 118 3.28 4.13 -7.56
N PRO A 119 3.37 2.79 -7.72
CA PRO A 119 4.32 1.99 -6.96
C PRO A 119 5.78 2.30 -7.31
N ALA A 120 6.10 2.71 -8.55
CA ALA A 120 7.44 3.17 -8.90
C ALA A 120 7.85 4.41 -8.11
N LEU A 121 6.98 5.42 -8.02
CA LEU A 121 7.22 6.63 -7.23
C LEU A 121 7.46 6.30 -5.75
N GLU A 122 6.67 5.36 -5.21
CA GLU A 122 6.79 4.95 -3.82
C GLU A 122 8.05 4.12 -3.59
N ALA A 123 8.36 3.15 -4.44
CA ALA A 123 9.55 2.31 -4.31
C ALA A 123 10.85 3.13 -4.42
N VAL A 124 10.96 3.98 -5.44
CA VAL A 124 12.19 4.71 -5.76
C VAL A 124 12.35 5.96 -4.91
N PHE A 125 11.31 6.80 -4.84
CA PHE A 125 11.39 8.12 -4.20
C PHE A 125 10.73 8.18 -2.81
N GLY A 126 10.01 7.14 -2.40
CA GLY A 126 9.19 7.18 -1.17
C GLY A 126 7.95 8.06 -1.31
N LEU A 127 7.55 8.42 -2.54
CA LEU A 127 6.43 9.31 -2.81
C LEU A 127 5.16 8.50 -3.04
N CYS A 128 4.29 8.48 -2.03
CA CYS A 128 2.99 7.80 -2.12
C CYS A 128 1.89 8.79 -2.47
N VAL A 129 1.41 8.73 -3.72
CA VAL A 129 0.34 9.59 -4.25
C VAL A 129 -0.94 9.46 -3.41
N GLY A 130 -1.31 8.24 -3.01
CA GLY A 130 -2.49 8.01 -2.16
C GLY A 130 -2.41 8.71 -0.80
N CYS A 131 -1.21 8.82 -0.20
CA CYS A 131 -1.04 9.56 1.04
C CYS A 131 -1.20 11.08 0.84
N GLN A 132 -0.76 11.62 -0.30
CA GLN A 132 -0.95 13.04 -0.62
C GLN A 132 -2.43 13.37 -0.84
N VAL A 133 -3.15 12.50 -1.56
CA VAL A 133 -4.60 12.62 -1.73
C VAL A 133 -5.30 12.56 -0.36
N PHE A 134 -4.91 11.63 0.52
CA PHE A 134 -5.45 11.56 1.88
C PHE A 134 -5.22 12.86 2.67
N SER A 135 -4.01 13.43 2.60
CA SER A 135 -3.71 14.72 3.23
C SER A 135 -4.55 15.85 2.68
N LEU A 136 -4.77 15.89 1.36
CA LEU A 136 -5.64 16.87 0.73
C LEU A 136 -7.10 16.72 1.18
N LEU A 137 -7.63 15.49 1.22
CA LEU A 137 -8.99 15.22 1.68
C LEU A 137 -9.20 15.62 3.15
N MET A 138 -8.18 15.50 4.00
CA MET A 138 -8.22 16.04 5.37
C MET A 138 -8.30 17.56 5.37
N ARG A 139 -7.46 18.24 4.57
CA ARG A 139 -7.48 19.72 4.47
C ARG A 139 -8.80 20.26 3.93
N LEU A 140 -9.49 19.47 3.10
CA LEU A 140 -10.81 19.80 2.56
C LEU A 140 -11.96 19.46 3.54
N GLY A 141 -11.67 18.88 4.70
CA GLY A 141 -12.67 18.51 5.70
C GLY A 141 -13.48 17.25 5.38
N VAL A 142 -13.13 16.51 4.32
CA VAL A 142 -13.78 15.24 3.95
C VAL A 142 -13.42 14.13 4.95
N ILE A 143 -12.17 14.15 5.42
CA ILE A 143 -11.66 13.21 6.42
C ILE A 143 -11.43 13.98 7.72
N PRO A 144 -12.04 13.57 8.85
CA PRO A 144 -11.93 14.31 10.09
C PRO A 144 -10.49 14.35 10.61
N GLU A 145 -10.06 15.51 11.10
CA GLU A 145 -8.70 15.73 11.62
C GLU A 145 -8.37 14.86 12.84
N SER A 146 -9.36 14.30 13.54
CA SER A 146 -9.12 13.34 14.64
C SER A 146 -8.33 12.10 14.17
N VAL A 147 -8.53 11.69 12.91
CA VAL A 147 -7.71 10.64 12.27
C VAL A 147 -6.27 11.13 12.09
N CYS A 148 -6.08 12.43 11.82
CA CYS A 148 -4.76 13.06 11.70
C CYS A 148 -4.04 13.19 13.04
N VAL A 149 -4.73 13.49 14.15
CA VAL A 149 -4.09 13.56 15.50
C VAL A 149 -3.48 12.22 15.88
N GLU A 150 -4.16 11.11 15.54
CA GLU A 150 -3.60 9.75 15.72
C GLU A 150 -2.45 9.43 14.74
N CYS A 151 -2.38 10.13 13.60
CA CYS A 151 -1.33 10.02 12.59
C CYS A 151 -0.13 10.96 12.80
N ALA A 152 -0.31 12.11 13.44
CA ALA A 152 0.69 13.16 13.60
C ALA A 152 1.65 12.84 14.76
N ASP A 153 1.16 12.20 15.83
CA ASP A 153 1.98 11.81 16.98
C ASP A 153 2.64 10.42 16.78
N ILE A 154 3.20 10.19 15.58
CA ILE A 154 3.95 8.97 15.27
C ILE A 154 5.28 8.91 16.03
N SER A 155 5.89 10.07 16.35
CA SER A 155 7.20 10.17 16.98
C SER A 155 7.21 9.54 18.37
N ARG A 156 6.22 9.85 19.21
CA ARG A 156 6.11 9.28 20.58
C ARG A 156 5.87 7.78 20.55
N ARG A 157 4.97 7.31 19.68
CA ARG A 157 4.64 5.89 19.53
C ARG A 157 5.76 5.09 18.86
N ALA A 158 6.50 5.69 17.94
CA ALA A 158 7.67 5.06 17.33
C ALA A 158 8.81 4.89 18.32
N LYS A 159 9.03 5.88 19.19
CA LYS A 159 9.99 5.80 20.29
C LYS A 159 9.63 4.67 21.27
N ALA A 160 8.37 4.59 21.71
CA ALA A 160 7.89 3.53 22.60
C ALA A 160 8.06 2.11 22.01
N ARG A 161 7.90 1.93 20.69
CA ARG A 161 8.17 0.63 20.05
C ARG A 161 9.66 0.30 20.00
N ASN A 162 10.52 1.28 19.75
CA ASN A 162 11.97 1.06 19.72
C ASN A 162 12.52 0.73 21.12
N GLU A 163 11.92 1.26 22.18
CA GLU A 163 12.30 0.97 23.58
C GLU A 163 11.87 -0.46 24.04
N GLY A 164 10.97 -1.12 23.31
CA GLY A 164 10.46 -2.46 23.62
C GLY A 164 11.07 -3.62 22.79
N ILE A 165 12.05 -3.35 21.92
CA ILE A 165 12.76 -4.40 21.16
C ILE A 165 14.01 -4.77 21.98
N PRO A 166 14.07 -5.94 22.64
CA PRO A 166 15.32 -6.39 23.26
C PRO A 166 16.39 -6.55 22.18
N ALA A 167 17.60 -6.10 22.51
CA ALA A 167 18.78 -6.11 21.64
C ALA A 167 19.17 -7.51 21.16
#